data_AF-A0A4R6S7T7-F1
#
_entry.id   AF-A0A4R6S7T7-F1
#
_cell.length_a   1.000
_cell.length_b   1.000
_cell.length_c   1.000
_cell.angle_alpha   90.00
_cell.angle_beta   90.00
_cell.angle_gamma   90.00
#
_symmetry.space_group_name_H-M   'P 1'
#
loop_
_entity.id
_entity.type
_entity.pdbx_description
1 polymer ?
#
loop_
_entity_poly.entity_id
_entity_poly.type
_entity_poly.pdbx_seq_one_letter_code
_entity_poly.pdbx_strand_id
1 'polypeptide(L)'
;MAEPAPSGNLTRGERIPAIERATGRSWADWLHIFEAADASRIGHSEIARVARAAVPDDLQSPDWWAQGIAIAYEQHVGLRVPGQSTSGTFRVSASRTLPMDRDEAIDAWVAAHGSVVEHLGHAASAPRPSRTDKRSFWRFNLEGAGKVEVSATPKGEDRVILGVSQDGLADGDRIEEWRAHWKALLAAL
;
A
#
# COMPACT_ATOMS: atom_id res chain seq x y z
N MET A 1 -21.37 15.68 3.32
CA MET A 1 -20.40 15.49 2.22
C MET A 1 -19.48 14.36 2.65
N ALA A 2 -19.47 13.24 1.92
CA ALA A 2 -18.68 12.07 2.28
C ALA A 2 -17.22 12.29 1.87
N GLU A 3 -16.31 12.33 2.84
CA GLU A 3 -14.87 12.22 2.55
C GLU A 3 -14.59 10.84 1.95
N PRO A 4 -13.91 10.74 0.80
CA PRO A 4 -13.52 9.46 0.24
C PRO A 4 -12.49 8.80 1.15
N ALA A 5 -12.77 7.56 1.57
CA ALA A 5 -11.85 6.75 2.36
C ALA A 5 -10.49 6.65 1.64
N PRO A 6 -9.36 7.02 2.30
CA PRO A 6 -8.05 6.95 1.68
C PRO A 6 -7.70 5.50 1.34
N SER A 7 -7.63 5.22 0.03
CA SER A 7 -7.25 3.95 -0.54
C SER A 7 -5.73 3.92 -0.70
N GLY A 8 -5.01 3.29 0.24
CA GLY A 8 -3.58 3.06 0.10
C GLY A 8 -2.84 3.05 1.44
N ASN A 9 -1.84 2.18 1.55
CA ASN A 9 -0.96 2.03 2.72
C ASN A 9 -0.45 3.39 3.24
N LEU A 10 -1.05 3.89 4.33
CA LEU A 10 -0.52 5.04 5.08
C LEU A 10 0.71 4.57 5.87
N THR A 11 1.78 5.35 5.79
CA THR A 11 3.05 5.13 6.48
C THR A 11 2.91 5.30 8.00
N ARG A 12 3.77 4.60 8.76
CA ARG A 12 3.79 4.50 10.24
C ARG A 12 3.46 5.80 10.99
N GLY A 13 3.95 6.94 10.51
CA GLY A 13 3.78 8.25 11.16
C GLY A 13 2.40 8.91 11.03
N GLU A 14 1.63 8.63 9.97
CA GLU A 14 0.34 9.31 9.74
C GLU A 14 -0.83 8.64 10.46
N ARG A 15 -0.69 7.36 10.83
CA ARG A 15 -1.81 6.59 11.40
C ARG A 15 -2.03 6.83 12.89
N ILE A 16 -0.97 6.98 13.68
CA ILE A 16 -1.11 7.09 15.15
C ILE A 16 -1.94 8.32 15.55
N PRO A 17 -1.64 9.55 15.08
CA PRO A 17 -2.43 10.72 15.45
C PRO A 17 -3.89 10.67 14.92
N ALA A 18 -4.15 9.91 13.86
CA ALA A 18 -5.50 9.70 13.35
C ALA A 18 -6.29 8.72 14.22
N ILE A 19 -5.64 7.62 14.66
CA ILE A 19 -6.20 6.65 15.59
C ILE A 19 -6.56 7.34 16.91
N GLU A 20 -5.63 8.09 17.50
CA GLU A 20 -5.86 8.74 18.80
C GLU A 20 -7.05 9.70 18.77
N ARG A 21 -7.17 10.51 17.70
CA ARG A 21 -8.30 11.42 17.51
C ARG A 21 -9.62 10.70 17.28
N ALA A 22 -9.61 9.63 16.49
CA ALA A 22 -10.84 8.91 16.16
C ALA A 22 -11.36 8.08 17.33
N THR A 23 -10.47 7.41 18.08
CA THR A 23 -10.86 6.52 19.17
C THR A 23 -10.91 7.21 20.52
N GLY A 24 -10.43 8.46 20.62
CA GLY A 24 -10.30 9.18 21.89
C GLY A 24 -9.35 8.52 22.88
N ARG A 25 -8.44 7.66 22.40
CA ARG A 25 -7.56 6.81 23.23
C ARG A 25 -6.12 7.04 22.80
N SER A 26 -5.23 7.30 23.76
CA SER A 26 -3.81 7.51 23.47
C SER A 26 -3.16 6.24 22.90
N TRP A 27 -2.09 6.41 22.13
CA TRP A 27 -1.34 5.28 21.61
C TRP A 27 -0.74 4.42 22.74
N ALA A 28 -0.31 5.04 23.84
CA ALA A 28 0.20 4.31 25.01
C ALA A 28 -0.87 3.38 25.61
N ASP A 29 -2.13 3.81 25.69
CA ASP A 29 -3.23 2.97 26.16
C ASP A 29 -3.54 1.81 25.21
N TRP A 30 -3.41 2.05 23.90
CA TRP A 30 -3.50 0.98 22.90
C TRP A 30 -2.40 -0.07 23.11
N LEU A 31 -1.16 0.35 23.38
CA LEU A 31 -0.06 -0.58 23.67
C LEU A 31 -0.33 -1.42 24.92
N HIS A 32 -0.86 -0.82 25.99
CA HIS A 32 -1.23 -1.58 27.18
C HIS A 32 -2.33 -2.63 26.92
N ILE A 33 -3.32 -2.32 26.08
CA ILE A 33 -4.35 -3.29 25.67
C ILE A 33 -3.72 -4.48 24.94
N PHE A 34 -2.78 -4.21 24.04
CA PHE A 34 -2.11 -5.25 23.27
C PHE A 34 -1.13 -6.07 24.13
N GLU A 35 -0.42 -5.43 25.06
CA GLU A 35 0.44 -6.12 26.03
C GLU A 35 -0.37 -7.07 26.91
N ALA A 36 -1.50 -6.61 27.47
CA ALA A 36 -2.40 -7.43 28.29
C ALA A 36 -2.98 -8.64 27.53
N ALA A 37 -3.07 -8.55 26.20
CA ALA A 37 -3.54 -9.61 25.33
C ALA A 37 -2.42 -10.51 24.78
N ASP A 38 -1.17 -10.34 25.23
CA ASP A 38 0.00 -11.04 24.67
C ASP A 38 0.07 -10.90 23.14
N ALA A 39 -0.33 -9.73 22.61
CA ALA A 39 -0.59 -9.55 21.19
C ALA A 39 0.66 -9.73 20.30
N SER A 40 1.86 -9.77 20.90
CA SER A 40 3.09 -10.09 20.18
C SER A 40 3.21 -11.56 19.77
N ARG A 41 2.36 -12.44 20.32
CA ARG A 41 2.39 -13.90 20.10
C ARG A 41 1.22 -14.41 19.27
N ILE A 42 0.32 -13.54 18.84
CA ILE A 42 -0.91 -13.92 18.12
C ILE A 42 -0.92 -13.34 16.70
N GLY A 43 -1.70 -13.96 15.82
CA GLY A 43 -1.81 -13.52 14.43
C GLY A 43 -2.65 -12.26 14.25
N HIS A 44 -2.50 -11.60 13.10
CA HIS A 44 -3.18 -10.35 12.75
C HIS A 44 -4.69 -10.35 13.04
N SER A 45 -5.41 -11.41 12.66
CA SER A 45 -6.86 -11.52 12.86
C SER A 45 -7.24 -11.41 14.34
N GLU A 46 -6.44 -12.03 15.21
CA GLU A 46 -6.60 -11.97 16.66
C GLU A 46 -6.27 -10.57 17.19
N ILE A 47 -5.20 -9.93 16.70
CA ILE A 47 -4.84 -8.54 17.08
C ILE A 47 -5.97 -7.58 16.67
N ALA A 48 -6.54 -7.74 15.48
CA ALA A 48 -7.68 -6.95 15.03
C ALA A 48 -8.92 -7.18 15.89
N ARG A 49 -9.15 -8.40 16.38
CA ARG A 49 -10.24 -8.69 17.32
C ARG A 49 -10.02 -8.00 18.67
N VAL A 50 -8.80 -8.02 19.20
CA VAL A 50 -8.43 -7.29 20.43
C VAL A 50 -8.65 -5.80 20.25
N ALA A 51 -8.21 -5.23 19.12
CA ALA A 51 -8.43 -3.84 18.79
C ALA A 51 -9.94 -3.51 18.74
N ARG A 52 -10.72 -4.34 18.03
CA ARG A 52 -12.17 -4.14 17.85
C ARG A 52 -12.93 -4.13 19.17
N ALA A 53 -12.54 -4.96 20.14
CA ALA A 53 -13.16 -5.00 21.46
C ALA A 53 -12.94 -3.73 22.28
N ALA A 54 -11.90 -2.94 21.95
CA ALA A 54 -11.57 -1.69 22.64
C ALA A 54 -11.91 -0.42 21.83
N VAL A 55 -12.32 -0.57 20.58
CA VAL A 55 -12.85 0.53 19.74
C VAL A 55 -14.28 0.85 20.19
N PRO A 56 -14.63 2.13 20.41
CA PRO A 56 -16.00 2.54 20.73
C PRO A 56 -17.01 2.12 19.65
N ASP A 57 -18.17 1.57 20.04
CA ASP A 57 -19.18 1.09 19.10
C ASP A 57 -19.94 2.22 18.37
N ASP A 58 -19.90 3.44 18.92
CA ASP A 58 -20.45 4.65 18.30
C ASP A 58 -19.51 5.26 17.25
N LEU A 59 -18.28 4.76 17.13
CA LEU A 59 -17.34 5.19 16.10
C LEU A 59 -17.79 4.70 14.73
N GLN A 60 -17.82 5.59 13.74
CA GLN A 60 -18.12 5.20 12.37
C GLN A 60 -17.06 4.22 11.84
N SER A 61 -17.51 3.10 11.29
CA SER A 61 -16.66 2.04 10.72
C SER A 61 -15.67 1.43 11.74
N PRO A 62 -16.16 0.86 12.86
CA PRO A 62 -15.31 0.40 13.96
C PRO A 62 -14.42 -0.79 13.56
N ASP A 63 -14.89 -1.65 12.66
CA ASP A 63 -14.12 -2.78 12.12
C ASP A 63 -12.95 -2.31 11.24
N TRP A 64 -13.14 -1.20 10.52
CA TRP A 64 -12.07 -0.59 9.72
C TRP A 64 -10.99 0.02 10.62
N TRP A 65 -11.40 0.72 11.68
CA TRP A 65 -10.46 1.25 12.67
C TRP A 65 -9.67 0.13 13.36
N ALA A 66 -10.33 -0.95 13.75
CA ALA A 66 -9.69 -2.11 14.37
C ALA A 66 -8.56 -2.70 13.51
N GLN A 67 -8.79 -2.84 12.21
CA GLN A 67 -7.76 -3.27 11.24
C GLN A 67 -6.59 -2.28 11.19
N GLY A 68 -6.88 -0.98 11.14
CA GLY A 68 -5.87 0.08 11.11
C GLY A 68 -4.99 0.11 12.36
N ILE A 69 -5.59 -0.09 13.53
CA ILE A 69 -4.91 -0.13 14.84
C ILE A 69 -4.04 -1.39 14.95
N ALA A 70 -4.56 -2.56 14.55
CA ALA A 70 -3.77 -3.79 14.52
C ALA A 70 -2.51 -3.64 13.66
N ILE A 71 -2.66 -3.06 12.47
CA ILE A 71 -1.51 -2.78 11.59
C ILE A 71 -0.52 -1.82 12.27
N ALA A 72 -1.00 -0.75 12.91
CA ALA A 72 -0.14 0.20 13.60
C ALA A 72 0.62 -0.45 14.78
N TYR A 73 -0.03 -1.36 15.50
CA TYR A 73 0.60 -2.13 16.58
C TYR A 73 1.67 -3.08 16.02
N GLU A 74 1.33 -3.89 15.02
CA GLU A 74 2.27 -4.81 14.38
C GLU A 74 3.50 -4.07 13.83
N GLN A 75 3.32 -2.85 13.31
CA GLN A 75 4.40 -1.97 12.89
C GLN A 75 5.22 -1.40 14.06
N HIS A 76 4.58 -1.13 15.20
CA HIS A 76 5.21 -0.57 16.40
C HIS A 76 6.14 -1.59 17.09
N VAL A 77 5.69 -2.83 17.25
CA VAL A 77 6.48 -3.90 17.89
C VAL A 77 7.40 -4.63 16.93
N GLY A 78 7.52 -4.17 15.69
CA GLY A 78 8.42 -4.74 14.68
C GLY A 78 8.00 -6.13 14.18
N LEU A 79 6.78 -6.59 14.49
CA LEU A 79 6.23 -7.87 14.03
C LEU A 79 5.79 -7.82 12.57
N ARG A 80 5.56 -6.62 12.03
CA ARG A 80 5.41 -6.38 10.59
C ARG A 80 6.24 -5.17 10.17
N VAL A 81 7.02 -5.36 9.11
CA VAL A 81 7.48 -4.23 8.30
C VAL A 81 6.37 -3.94 7.25
N PRO A 82 5.93 -2.67 7.08
CA PRO A 82 4.86 -2.33 6.14
C PRO A 82 5.10 -2.98 4.77
N GLY A 83 4.15 -3.76 4.24
CA GLY A 83 4.28 -4.40 2.93
C GLY A 83 4.58 -5.91 2.93
N GLN A 84 4.77 -6.55 4.08
CA GLN A 84 5.03 -8.00 4.14
C GLN A 84 3.79 -8.86 3.84
N SER A 85 3.91 -9.72 2.84
CA SER A 85 3.02 -10.83 2.49
C SER A 85 3.13 -11.97 3.52
N THR A 86 2.09 -12.80 3.62
CA THR A 86 2.07 -14.04 4.41
C THR A 86 3.19 -15.02 4.02
N SER A 87 3.75 -14.88 2.81
CA SER A 87 4.89 -15.64 2.30
C SER A 87 6.27 -15.06 2.71
N GLY A 88 6.30 -13.99 3.50
CA GLY A 88 7.52 -13.32 3.94
C GLY A 88 8.10 -12.31 2.95
N THR A 89 7.55 -12.18 1.74
CA THR A 89 7.98 -11.22 0.71
C THR A 89 7.33 -9.85 0.91
N PHE A 90 7.97 -8.79 0.41
CA PHE A 90 7.48 -7.43 0.55
C PHE A 90 6.85 -6.92 -0.75
N ARG A 91 5.83 -6.05 -0.58
CA ARG A 91 5.13 -5.34 -1.64
C ARG A 91 5.19 -3.84 -1.38
N VAL A 92 5.52 -3.08 -2.42
CA VAL A 92 5.43 -1.63 -2.44
C VAL A 92 4.47 -1.20 -3.55
N SER A 93 3.73 -0.12 -3.29
CA SER A 93 2.81 0.45 -4.28
C SER A 93 2.80 1.98 -4.23
N ALA A 94 2.57 2.58 -5.39
CA ALA A 94 2.35 4.01 -5.59
C ALA A 94 1.29 4.20 -6.67
N SER A 95 0.51 5.27 -6.61
CA SER A 95 -0.48 5.57 -7.64
C SER A 95 -0.65 7.07 -7.83
N ARG A 96 -1.13 7.44 -9.01
CA ARG A 96 -1.52 8.81 -9.38
C ARG A 96 -2.82 8.77 -10.18
N THR A 97 -3.70 9.73 -9.93
CA THR A 97 -4.90 9.92 -10.77
C THR A 97 -4.57 10.89 -11.90
N LEU A 98 -4.90 10.53 -13.14
CA LEU A 98 -4.67 11.34 -14.33
C LEU A 98 -6.01 11.65 -15.03
N PRO A 99 -6.17 12.84 -15.64
CA PRO A 99 -7.37 13.25 -16.37
C PRO A 99 -7.32 12.77 -17.83
N MET A 100 -7.22 11.46 -18.03
CA MET A 100 -7.10 10.80 -19.34
C MET A 100 -7.73 9.41 -19.26
N ASP A 101 -7.88 8.74 -20.41
CA ASP A 101 -8.37 7.38 -20.44
C ASP A 101 -7.29 6.35 -20.02
N ARG A 102 -7.71 5.10 -19.82
CA ARG A 102 -6.81 4.07 -19.28
C ARG A 102 -5.74 3.61 -20.25
N ASP A 103 -6.03 3.60 -21.55
CA ASP A 103 -5.09 3.17 -22.57
C ASP A 103 -4.10 4.32 -22.84
N GLU A 104 -4.58 5.57 -22.89
CA GLU A 104 -3.75 6.78 -22.89
C GLU A 104 -2.75 6.82 -21.72
N ALA A 105 -3.18 6.44 -20.51
CA ALA A 105 -2.28 6.41 -19.35
C ALA A 105 -1.20 5.33 -19.44
N ILE A 106 -1.48 4.18 -20.07
CA ILE A 106 -0.44 3.18 -20.35
C ILE A 106 0.50 3.71 -21.42
N ASP A 107 -0.01 4.28 -22.50
CA ASP A 107 0.84 4.83 -23.56
C ASP A 107 1.74 5.96 -23.06
N ALA A 108 1.22 6.84 -22.20
CA ALA A 108 2.01 7.88 -21.53
C ALA A 108 3.11 7.28 -20.64
N TRP A 109 2.79 6.22 -19.87
CA TRP A 109 3.79 5.50 -19.08
C TRP A 109 4.90 4.91 -19.97
N VAL A 110 4.53 4.28 -21.09
CA VAL A 110 5.46 3.64 -22.01
C VAL A 110 6.33 4.67 -22.72
N ALA A 111 5.75 5.79 -23.16
CA ALA A 111 6.48 6.85 -23.81
C ALA A 111 7.53 7.47 -22.87
N ALA A 112 7.19 7.67 -21.60
CA ALA A 112 8.08 8.26 -20.61
C ALA A 112 9.13 7.27 -20.09
N HIS A 113 8.73 6.03 -19.80
CA HIS A 113 9.52 5.09 -18.99
C HIS A 113 9.76 3.73 -19.65
N GLY A 114 9.18 3.46 -20.82
CA GLY A 114 9.23 2.14 -21.47
C GLY A 114 10.61 1.72 -21.97
N SER A 115 11.54 2.67 -22.13
CA SER A 115 12.95 2.41 -22.50
C SER A 115 13.87 2.24 -21.30
N VAL A 116 13.36 2.38 -20.07
CA VAL A 116 14.16 2.21 -18.86
C VAL A 116 14.48 0.72 -18.67
N VAL A 117 15.76 0.37 -18.77
CA VAL A 117 16.26 -1.01 -18.67
C VAL A 117 16.70 -1.40 -17.26
N GLU A 118 16.75 -0.45 -16.33
CA GLU A 118 17.20 -0.67 -14.96
C GLU A 118 16.44 0.25 -13.99
N HIS A 119 16.06 -0.28 -12.83
CA HIS A 119 15.50 0.49 -11.73
C HIS A 119 16.25 0.19 -10.44
N LEU A 120 16.82 1.23 -9.81
CA LEU A 120 17.57 1.14 -8.55
C LEU A 120 18.62 0.02 -8.51
N GLY A 121 19.35 -0.20 -9.61
CA GLY A 121 20.37 -1.25 -9.73
C GLY A 121 19.84 -2.63 -10.13
N HIS A 122 18.55 -2.76 -10.47
CA HIS A 122 17.94 -4.01 -10.90
C HIS A 122 17.50 -3.96 -12.36
N ALA A 123 18.02 -4.87 -13.18
CA ALA A 123 17.67 -4.96 -14.59
C ALA A 123 16.19 -5.32 -14.79
N ALA A 124 15.53 -4.62 -15.71
CA ALA A 124 14.14 -4.87 -16.08
C ALA A 124 14.06 -5.89 -17.23
N SER A 125 13.19 -6.89 -17.07
CA SER A 125 12.85 -7.81 -18.15
C SER A 125 12.05 -7.10 -19.24
N ALA A 126 11.95 -7.74 -20.42
CA ALA A 126 11.01 -7.30 -21.45
C ALA A 126 9.58 -7.13 -20.87
N PRO A 127 8.90 -6.01 -21.16
CA PRO A 127 7.56 -5.76 -20.67
C PRO A 127 6.51 -6.62 -21.37
N ARG A 128 5.45 -6.92 -20.63
CA ARG A 128 4.31 -7.76 -21.02
C ARG A 128 3.04 -6.93 -20.88
N PRO A 129 2.64 -6.19 -21.93
CA PRO A 129 1.38 -5.47 -21.93
C PRO A 129 0.21 -6.46 -21.98
N SER A 130 -0.89 -6.12 -21.31
CA SER A 130 -2.15 -6.88 -21.40
C SER A 130 -3.34 -5.99 -21.05
N ARG A 131 -4.53 -6.37 -21.49
CA ARG A 131 -5.76 -5.63 -21.25
C ARG A 131 -6.88 -6.58 -20.88
N THR A 132 -7.75 -6.13 -20.00
CA THR A 132 -9.00 -6.79 -19.62
C THR A 132 -10.16 -5.81 -19.85
N ASP A 133 -11.40 -6.26 -19.68
CA ASP A 133 -12.57 -5.39 -19.80
C ASP A 133 -12.50 -4.17 -18.89
N LYS A 134 -11.82 -4.29 -17.73
CA LYS A 134 -11.80 -3.25 -16.69
C LYS A 134 -10.48 -2.51 -16.54
N ARG A 135 -9.36 -3.08 -16.99
CA ARG A 135 -8.02 -2.53 -16.71
C ARG A 135 -7.03 -2.81 -17.84
N SER A 136 -6.07 -1.91 -18.00
CA SER A 136 -4.90 -2.10 -18.87
C SER A 136 -3.66 -2.24 -17.99
N PHE A 137 -2.70 -3.05 -18.42
CA PHE A 137 -1.53 -3.43 -17.62
C PHE A 137 -0.26 -3.39 -18.45
N TRP A 138 0.83 -2.98 -17.81
CA TRP A 138 2.20 -3.06 -18.30
C TRP A 138 3.06 -3.73 -17.23
N ARG A 139 3.47 -4.98 -17.44
CA ARG A 139 4.14 -5.80 -16.42
C ARG A 139 5.55 -6.19 -16.83
N PHE A 140 6.48 -6.20 -15.89
CA PHE A 140 7.84 -6.70 -16.10
C PHE A 140 8.40 -7.26 -14.80
N ASN A 141 9.54 -7.92 -14.86
CA ASN A 141 10.26 -8.40 -13.69
C ASN A 141 11.53 -7.57 -13.49
N LEU A 142 11.97 -7.46 -12.24
CA LEU A 142 13.25 -6.88 -11.85
C LEU A 142 14.15 -8.00 -11.32
N GLU A 143 15.35 -8.12 -11.87
CA GLU A 143 16.32 -9.13 -11.43
C GLU A 143 16.64 -8.96 -9.95
N GLY A 144 16.33 -9.98 -9.13
CA GLY A 144 16.54 -9.94 -7.69
C GLY A 144 15.61 -8.99 -6.91
N ALA A 145 14.68 -8.28 -7.57
CA ALA A 145 13.75 -7.34 -6.92
C ALA A 145 12.27 -7.57 -7.29
N GLY A 146 11.95 -8.76 -7.81
CA GLY A 146 10.58 -9.24 -7.92
C GLY A 146 9.88 -8.82 -9.21
N LYS A 147 8.56 -8.62 -9.15
CA LYS A 147 7.71 -8.34 -10.31
C LYS A 147 7.05 -6.98 -10.16
N VAL A 148 6.97 -6.23 -11.25
CA VAL A 148 6.31 -4.93 -11.33
C VAL A 148 5.06 -5.04 -12.20
N GLU A 149 3.96 -4.51 -11.70
CA GLU A 149 2.72 -4.30 -12.43
C GLU A 149 2.36 -2.82 -12.39
N VAL A 150 2.38 -2.20 -13.57
CA VAL A 150 1.72 -0.92 -13.81
C VAL A 150 0.32 -1.21 -14.30
N SER A 151 -0.69 -0.61 -13.67
CA SER A 151 -2.09 -0.84 -13.97
C SER A 151 -2.83 0.48 -14.13
N ALA A 152 -3.63 0.58 -15.19
CA ALA A 152 -4.52 1.69 -15.45
C ALA A 152 -5.97 1.24 -15.19
N THR A 153 -6.59 1.83 -14.17
CA THR A 153 -7.96 1.52 -13.75
C THR A 153 -8.85 2.76 -13.91
N PRO A 154 -9.90 2.72 -14.75
CA PRO A 154 -10.83 3.83 -14.89
C PRO A 154 -11.43 4.28 -13.55
N LYS A 155 -11.61 5.59 -13.39
CA LYS A 155 -12.17 6.25 -12.21
C LYS A 155 -13.20 7.31 -12.64
N GLY A 156 -14.39 6.86 -12.98
CA GLY A 156 -15.39 7.73 -13.64
C GLY A 156 -15.18 7.72 -15.16
N GLU A 157 -15.68 8.75 -15.84
CA GLU A 157 -15.69 8.81 -17.30
C GLU A 157 -14.40 9.38 -17.90
N ASP A 158 -13.71 10.26 -17.18
CA ASP A 158 -12.63 11.12 -17.69
C ASP A 158 -11.31 10.98 -16.92
N ARG A 159 -11.26 10.07 -15.96
CA ARG A 159 -10.09 9.87 -15.10
C ARG A 159 -9.69 8.42 -15.01
N VAL A 160 -8.41 8.22 -14.74
CA VAL A 160 -7.81 6.92 -14.52
C VAL A 160 -6.90 6.98 -13.30
N ILE A 161 -6.90 5.91 -12.51
CA ILE A 161 -5.86 5.67 -11.52
C ILE A 161 -4.78 4.83 -12.20
N LEU A 162 -3.59 5.42 -12.36
CA LEU A 162 -2.40 4.71 -12.78
C LEU A 162 -1.63 4.28 -11.53
N GLY A 163 -1.56 2.98 -11.28
CA GLY A 163 -0.91 2.40 -10.10
C GLY A 163 0.27 1.53 -10.49
N VAL A 164 1.40 1.70 -9.80
CA VAL A 164 2.55 0.82 -9.86
C VAL A 164 2.55 -0.03 -8.59
N SER A 165 2.68 -1.34 -8.76
CA SER A 165 2.89 -2.29 -7.66
C SER A 165 4.10 -3.16 -7.96
N GLN A 166 4.96 -3.30 -6.97
CA GLN A 166 6.10 -4.20 -7.03
C GLN A 166 5.97 -5.23 -5.91
N ASP A 167 6.09 -6.49 -6.30
CA ASP A 167 5.90 -7.67 -5.47
C ASP A 167 7.15 -8.52 -5.43
N GLY A 168 7.42 -9.19 -4.31
CA GLY A 168 8.51 -10.16 -4.24
C GLY A 168 9.85 -9.55 -3.84
N LEU A 169 9.83 -8.39 -3.18
CA LEU A 169 11.00 -7.86 -2.50
C LEU A 169 11.40 -8.82 -1.36
N ALA A 170 12.71 -9.06 -1.21
CA ALA A 170 13.25 -10.01 -0.23
C ALA A 170 13.16 -9.47 1.21
N ASP A 171 13.31 -8.16 1.38
CA ASP A 171 13.24 -7.45 2.65
C ASP A 171 12.45 -6.14 2.52
N GLY A 172 12.19 -5.52 3.66
CA GLY A 172 11.45 -4.27 3.77
C GLY A 172 12.32 -3.01 3.83
N ASP A 173 13.64 -3.15 3.86
CA ASP A 173 14.57 -2.05 4.19
C ASP A 173 14.55 -0.96 3.13
N ARG A 174 14.32 -1.35 1.86
CA ARG A 174 14.28 -0.43 0.71
C ARG A 174 12.87 -0.02 0.30
N ILE A 175 11.82 -0.31 1.08
CA ILE A 175 10.44 -0.04 0.66
C ILE A 175 10.17 1.43 0.38
N GLU A 176 10.65 2.33 1.25
CA GLU A 176 10.41 3.76 1.04
C GLU A 176 11.28 4.33 -0.09
N GLU A 177 12.46 3.76 -0.33
CA GLU A 177 13.27 4.07 -1.51
C GLU A 177 12.55 3.67 -2.80
N TRP A 178 12.04 2.44 -2.88
CA TRP A 178 11.23 1.97 -4.00
C TRP A 178 9.95 2.79 -4.17
N ARG A 179 9.27 3.14 -3.06
CA ARG A 179 8.07 3.97 -3.11
C ARG A 179 8.39 5.34 -3.68
N ALA A 180 9.48 5.97 -3.24
CA ALA A 180 9.92 7.27 -3.73
C ALA A 180 10.26 7.19 -5.23
N HIS A 181 10.98 6.15 -5.65
CA HIS A 181 11.30 5.89 -7.06
C HIS A 181 10.03 5.77 -7.91
N TRP A 182 9.07 4.93 -7.53
CA TRP A 182 7.82 4.77 -8.28
C TRP A 182 6.97 6.05 -8.29
N LYS A 183 6.94 6.79 -7.17
CA LYS A 183 6.27 8.10 -7.11
C LYS A 183 6.93 9.11 -8.05
N ALA A 184 8.26 9.14 -8.15
CA ALA A 184 8.97 10.04 -9.04
C ALA A 184 8.64 9.74 -10.52
N LEU A 185 8.61 8.46 -10.92
CA LEU A 185 8.21 8.08 -12.28
C LEU A 185 6.76 8.45 -12.57
N LEU A 186 5.84 8.20 -11.62
CA LEU A 186 4.44 8.61 -11.76
C LEU A 186 4.28 10.14 -11.80
N ALA A 187 5.12 10.90 -11.11
CA ALA A 187 5.08 12.37 -11.09
C ALA A 187 5.57 13.01 -12.40
N ALA A 188 6.37 12.28 -13.19
CA ALA A 188 6.86 12.72 -14.49
C ALA A 188 5.83 12.56 -15.64
N LEU A 189 4.61 12.10 -15.33
CA LEU A 189 3.49 11.94 -16.26
C LEU A 189 2.51 13.13 -16.27
#